data_AF-A0A5Q0UH49-F1
#
_entry.id   AF-A0A5Q0UH49-F1
#
_cell.length_a   1.000
_cell.length_b   1.000
_cell.length_c   1.000
_cell.angle_alpha   90.00
_cell.angle_beta   90.00
_cell.angle_gamma   90.00
#
_symmetry.space_group_name_H-M   'P 1'
#
loop_
_entity.id
_entity.type
_entity.pdbx_description
1 polymer ?
#
loop_
_entity_poly.entity_id
_entity_poly.type
_entity_poly.pdbx_seq_one_letter_code
_entity_poly.pdbx_strand_id
1 'polypeptide(L)'
;MAQPLLKRRLNPLLLISTVAALSLLAGVAVLSQDQISDKQNRISELKEERNSLDTEVTRLDARVSNMSVKLREYEGDLGELRAEKQNLSDTVDEKNDRISELESEVENARESRDLEDTLNDINSSMSVVCAESSGGSGAEHNCNRWGHEVGTSNEG
;
A
#
# COMPACT_ATOMS: atom_id res chain seq x y z
N MET A 1 21.65 1.65 114.99
CA MET A 1 20.44 0.83 115.20
C MET A 1 20.07 0.15 113.89
N ALA A 2 19.42 -1.00 113.98
CA ALA A 2 19.39 -2.11 113.02
C ALA A 2 18.65 -1.87 111.68
N GLN A 3 19.02 -2.70 110.71
CA GLN A 3 18.42 -2.89 109.37
C GLN A 3 16.99 -3.47 109.45
N PRO A 4 16.23 -3.55 108.34
CA PRO A 4 16.18 -4.87 107.70
C PRO A 4 16.21 -4.84 106.17
N LEU A 5 17.15 -5.59 105.62
CA LEU A 5 17.15 -6.05 104.23
C LEU A 5 16.12 -7.18 104.10
N LEU A 6 15.10 -6.96 103.29
CA LEU A 6 14.07 -7.95 102.93
C LEU A 6 14.70 -9.16 102.22
N LYS A 7 15.14 -10.16 102.98
CA LYS A 7 15.41 -11.52 102.47
C LYS A 7 14.07 -12.23 102.26
N ARG A 8 13.34 -11.86 101.21
CA ARG A 8 12.18 -12.62 100.74
C ARG A 8 12.71 -13.90 100.10
N ARG A 9 12.52 -15.04 100.77
CA ARG A 9 12.84 -16.37 100.22
C ARG A 9 12.00 -16.58 98.95
N LEU A 10 12.61 -16.40 97.77
CA LEU A 10 11.95 -16.70 96.50
C LEU A 10 11.62 -18.20 96.45
N ASN A 11 10.37 -18.53 96.12
CA ASN A 11 9.90 -19.90 96.04
C ASN A 11 10.41 -20.55 94.73
N PRO A 12 11.25 -21.60 94.78
CA PRO A 12 11.92 -22.15 93.60
C PRO A 12 10.96 -22.65 92.50
N LEU A 13 9.76 -23.12 92.87
CA LEU A 13 8.73 -23.53 91.91
C LEU A 13 8.18 -22.36 91.08
N LEU A 14 8.10 -21.17 91.68
CA LEU A 14 7.64 -19.96 91.01
C LEU A 14 8.67 -19.48 90.00
N LEU A 15 9.96 -19.64 90.33
CA LEU A 15 11.08 -19.32 89.45
C LEU A 15 11.08 -20.23 88.21
N ILE A 16 10.92 -21.55 88.39
CA ILE A 16 10.84 -22.52 87.28
C ILE A 16 9.67 -22.21 86.34
N SER A 17 8.49 -21.95 86.91
CA SER A 17 7.29 -21.58 86.13
C SER A 17 7.51 -20.31 85.30
N THR A 18 8.06 -19.26 85.90
CA THR A 18 8.35 -18.01 85.19
C THR A 18 9.39 -18.17 84.09
N VAL A 19 10.43 -18.99 84.31
CA VAL A 19 11.45 -19.27 83.30
C VAL A 19 10.84 -20.06 82.13
N ALA A 20 10.03 -21.07 82.40
CA ALA A 20 9.35 -21.84 81.35
C ALA A 20 8.39 -20.96 80.52
N ALA A 21 7.63 -20.07 81.17
CA ALA A 21 6.76 -19.12 80.48
C ALA A 21 7.54 -18.14 79.60
N LEU A 22 8.67 -17.60 80.10
CA LEU A 22 9.54 -16.72 79.33
C LEU A 22 10.20 -17.44 78.15
N SER A 23 10.63 -18.70 78.32
CA SER A 23 11.20 -19.52 77.25
C SER A 23 10.18 -19.81 76.14
N LEU A 24 8.93 -20.12 76.49
CA LEU A 24 7.86 -20.29 75.50
C LEU A 24 7.54 -18.99 74.77
N LEU A 25 7.47 -17.87 75.49
CA LEU A 25 7.21 -16.56 74.89
C LEU A 25 8.33 -16.17 73.91
N ALA A 26 9.59 -16.39 74.29
CA ALA A 26 10.74 -16.14 73.43
C ALA A 26 10.73 -17.03 72.19
N GLY A 27 10.40 -18.32 72.33
CA GLY A 27 10.28 -19.25 71.20
C GLY A 27 9.21 -18.82 70.19
N VAL A 28 8.03 -18.40 70.66
CA VAL A 28 6.95 -17.88 69.80
C VAL A 28 7.34 -16.57 69.13
N ALA A 29 8.03 -15.67 69.84
CA ALA A 29 8.49 -14.40 69.28
C ALA A 29 9.46 -14.61 68.11
N VAL A 30 10.43 -15.52 68.25
CA VAL A 30 11.40 -15.85 67.18
C VAL A 30 10.70 -16.47 65.97
N LEU A 31 9.82 -17.45 66.18
CA LEU A 31 9.03 -18.07 65.09
C LEU A 31 8.15 -17.08 64.34
N SER A 32 7.59 -16.10 65.06
CA SER A 32 6.79 -15.03 64.45
C SER A 32 7.67 -14.09 63.62
N GLN A 33 8.88 -13.82 64.09
CA GLN A 33 9.84 -12.97 63.42
C GLN A 33 10.37 -13.59 62.12
N ASP A 34 10.65 -14.89 62.12
CA ASP A 34 11.04 -15.63 60.91
C ASP A 34 9.93 -15.61 59.85
N GLN A 35 8.67 -15.85 60.26
CA GLN A 35 7.52 -15.78 59.34
C GLN A 35 7.29 -14.38 58.77
N ILE A 36 7.51 -13.34 59.58
CA ILE A 36 7.42 -11.95 59.12
C ILE A 36 8.53 -11.67 58.10
N SER A 37 9.75 -12.13 58.36
CA SER A 37 10.87 -11.95 57.44
C SER A 37 10.65 -12.67 56.11
N ASP A 38 10.16 -13.91 56.12
CA ASP A 38 9.83 -14.65 54.90
C ASP A 38 8.76 -13.93 54.07
N LYS A 39 7.68 -13.48 54.71
CA LYS A 39 6.63 -12.70 54.05
C LYS A 39 7.15 -11.38 53.46
N GLN A 40 8.05 -10.69 54.17
CA GLN A 40 8.66 -9.45 53.67
C GLN A 40 9.54 -9.69 52.44
N ASN A 41 10.28 -10.80 52.41
CA ASN A 41 11.09 -11.19 51.26
C ASN A 41 10.19 -11.47 50.06
N ARG A 42 9.14 -12.30 50.24
CA ARG A 42 8.16 -12.59 49.19
C ARG A 42 7.43 -11.36 48.67
N ILE A 43 7.10 -10.41 49.54
CA ILE A 43 6.50 -9.12 49.13
C ILE A 43 7.48 -8.31 48.27
N SER A 44 8.77 -8.34 48.60
CA SER A 44 9.81 -7.65 47.84
C SER A 44 9.99 -8.27 46.45
N GLU A 45 10.07 -9.59 46.37
CA GLU A 45 10.16 -10.35 45.11
C GLU A 45 8.94 -10.08 44.20
N LEU A 46 7.73 -10.18 44.75
CA LEU A 46 6.50 -9.90 43.99
C LEU A 46 6.43 -8.44 43.52
N LYS A 47 6.96 -7.49 44.29
CA LYS A 47 7.05 -6.09 43.87
C LYS A 47 7.99 -5.92 42.68
N GLU A 48 9.14 -6.59 42.71
CA GLU A 48 10.09 -6.58 41.60
C GLU A 48 9.49 -7.19 40.34
N GLU A 49 8.84 -8.35 40.46
CA GLU A 49 8.12 -9.01 39.37
C GLU A 49 7.04 -8.10 38.77
N ARG A 50 6.21 -7.49 39.62
CA ARG A 50 5.18 -6.53 39.20
C ARG A 50 5.79 -5.34 38.45
N ASN A 51 6.91 -4.79 38.92
CA ASN A 51 7.57 -3.68 38.24
C ASN A 51 8.17 -4.11 36.89
N SER A 52 8.68 -5.34 36.79
CA SER A 52 9.18 -5.89 35.52
C SER A 52 8.04 -6.07 34.51
N LEU A 53 6.91 -6.64 34.95
CA LEU A 53 5.74 -6.82 34.10
C LEU A 53 5.17 -5.48 33.63
N ASP A 54 5.10 -4.48 34.51
CA ASP A 54 4.65 -3.12 34.16
C ASP A 54 5.53 -2.48 33.08
N THR A 55 6.84 -2.69 33.18
CA THR A 55 7.81 -2.24 32.16
C THR A 55 7.58 -2.98 30.82
N GLU A 56 7.32 -4.28 30.86
CA GLU A 56 7.04 -5.05 29.66
C GLU A 56 5.73 -4.65 28.98
N VAL A 57 4.66 -4.43 29.76
CA VAL A 57 3.37 -3.93 29.26
C VAL A 57 3.58 -2.59 28.56
N THR A 58 4.27 -1.65 29.19
CA THR A 58 4.58 -0.33 28.61
C THR A 58 5.32 -0.47 27.28
N ARG A 59 6.30 -1.38 27.20
CA ARG A 59 7.05 -1.65 25.97
C ARG A 59 6.17 -2.25 24.87
N LEU A 60 5.28 -3.18 25.22
CA LEU A 60 4.35 -3.79 24.28
C LEU A 60 3.33 -2.78 23.75
N ASP A 61 2.79 -1.92 24.60
CA ASP A 61 1.89 -0.84 24.20
C ASP A 61 2.56 0.12 23.21
N ALA A 62 3.81 0.49 23.47
CA ALA A 62 4.59 1.31 22.53
C ALA A 62 4.77 0.62 21.16
N ARG A 63 5.02 -0.69 21.15
CA ARG A 63 5.11 -1.48 19.90
C ARG A 63 3.78 -1.53 19.15
N VAL A 64 2.67 -1.77 19.85
CA VAL A 64 1.33 -1.80 19.26
C VAL A 64 0.97 -0.44 18.66
N SER A 65 1.28 0.65 19.36
CA SER A 65 1.09 2.00 18.85
C SER A 65 1.91 2.26 17.58
N ASN A 66 3.19 1.89 17.57
CA ASN A 66 4.03 2.01 16.38
C ASN A 66 3.52 1.19 15.19
N MET A 67 3.09 -0.06 15.42
CA MET A 67 2.52 -0.90 14.37
C MET A 67 1.21 -0.32 13.83
N SER A 68 0.39 0.30 14.69
CA SER A 68 -0.85 0.97 14.28
C SER A 68 -0.59 2.20 13.41
N VAL A 69 0.48 2.96 13.68
CA VAL A 69 0.89 4.08 12.83
C VAL A 69 1.32 3.59 11.45
N LYS A 70 2.21 2.58 11.41
CA LYS A 70 2.66 1.98 10.14
C LYS A 70 1.53 1.40 9.31
N LEU A 71 0.53 0.80 9.96
CA LEU A 71 -0.65 0.27 9.26
C LEU A 71 -1.40 1.39 8.52
N ARG A 72 -1.60 2.55 9.17
CA ARG A 72 -2.26 3.70 8.54
C ARG A 72 -1.44 4.28 7.39
N GLU A 73 -0.11 4.32 7.53
CA GLU A 73 0.79 4.74 6.44
C GLU A 73 0.61 3.81 5.23
N TYR A 74 0.68 2.49 5.43
CA TYR A 74 0.48 1.53 4.35
C TYR A 74 -0.92 1.58 3.73
N GLU A 75 -1.97 1.84 4.52
CA GLU A 75 -3.32 2.06 4.00
C GLU A 75 -3.39 3.32 3.11
N GLY A 76 -2.66 4.37 3.48
CA GLY A 76 -2.50 5.59 2.67
C GLY A 76 -1.80 5.31 1.35
N ASP A 77 -0.60 4.72 1.40
CA ASP A 77 0.20 4.36 0.21
C ASP A 77 -0.60 3.50 -0.77
N LEU A 78 -1.34 2.52 -0.24
CA LEU A 78 -2.16 1.61 -1.02
C LEU A 78 -3.40 2.31 -1.64
N GLY A 79 -3.91 3.36 -0.99
CA GLY A 79 -4.92 4.25 -1.56
C GLY A 79 -4.38 5.06 -2.74
N GLU A 80 -3.21 5.67 -2.58
CA GLU A 80 -2.53 6.44 -3.63
C GLU A 80 -2.21 5.57 -4.85
N LEU A 81 -1.65 4.39 -4.62
CA LEU A 81 -1.28 3.47 -5.70
C LEU A 81 -2.50 2.97 -6.49
N ARG A 82 -3.66 2.82 -5.83
CA ARG A 82 -4.92 2.49 -6.52
C ARG A 82 -5.41 3.65 -7.40
N ALA A 83 -5.29 4.88 -6.91
CA ALA A 83 -5.67 6.06 -7.68
C ALA A 83 -4.75 6.23 -8.91
N GLU A 84 -3.44 6.05 -8.74
CA GLU A 84 -2.48 6.08 -9.84
C GLU A 84 -2.78 5.00 -10.88
N LYS A 85 -3.05 3.77 -10.44
CA LYS A 85 -3.45 2.67 -11.34
C LYS A 85 -4.69 3.02 -12.15
N GLN A 86 -5.71 3.61 -11.52
CA GLN A 86 -6.93 3.99 -12.23
C GLN A 86 -6.63 5.05 -13.29
N ASN A 87 -5.91 6.11 -12.92
CA ASN A 87 -5.54 7.18 -13.85
C ASN A 87 -4.72 6.65 -15.04
N LEU A 88 -3.80 5.71 -14.79
CA LEU A 88 -3.02 5.10 -15.86
C LEU A 88 -3.89 4.23 -16.77
N SER A 89 -4.88 3.51 -16.22
CA SER A 89 -5.87 2.76 -17.00
C SER A 89 -6.67 3.69 -17.92
N ASP A 90 -7.19 4.78 -17.36
CA ASP A 90 -7.98 5.77 -18.12
C ASP A 90 -7.14 6.39 -19.25
N THR A 91 -5.86 6.68 -18.96
CA THR A 91 -4.91 7.20 -19.98
C THR A 91 -4.65 6.18 -21.09
N VAL A 92 -4.59 4.88 -20.78
CA VAL A 92 -4.41 3.83 -21.79
C VAL A 92 -5.65 3.72 -22.68
N ASP A 93 -6.84 3.79 -22.09
CA ASP A 93 -8.10 3.74 -22.84
C ASP A 93 -8.22 4.94 -23.80
N GLU A 94 -7.92 6.16 -23.32
CA GLU A 94 -7.89 7.37 -24.16
C GLU A 94 -6.91 7.23 -25.33
N LYS A 95 -5.74 6.64 -25.09
CA LYS A 95 -4.74 6.40 -26.16
C LYS A 95 -5.21 5.36 -27.17
N ASN A 96 -5.89 4.31 -26.73
CA ASN A 96 -6.44 3.30 -27.64
C ASN A 96 -7.55 3.86 -28.52
N ASP A 97 -8.41 4.72 -27.96
CA ASP A 97 -9.43 5.44 -28.73
C ASP A 97 -8.77 6.34 -29.78
N ARG A 98 -7.71 7.07 -29.40
CA ARG A 98 -6.97 7.93 -30.33
C ARG A 98 -6.25 7.14 -31.43
N ILE A 99 -5.71 5.95 -31.11
CA ILE A 99 -5.12 5.06 -32.12
C ILE A 99 -6.20 4.62 -33.11
N SER A 100 -7.37 4.21 -32.62
CA SER A 100 -8.48 3.75 -33.47
C SER A 100 -8.98 4.85 -34.41
N GLU A 101 -9.06 6.09 -33.91
CA GLU A 101 -9.39 7.28 -34.71
C GLU A 101 -8.35 7.51 -35.82
N LEU A 102 -7.05 7.48 -35.47
CA LEU A 102 -5.97 7.66 -36.43
C LEU A 102 -5.90 6.54 -37.47
N GLU A 103 -6.18 5.30 -37.08
CA GLU A 103 -6.24 4.16 -38.02
C GLU A 103 -7.33 4.38 -39.07
N SER A 104 -8.52 4.86 -38.65
CA SER A 104 -9.61 5.23 -39.55
C SER A 104 -9.24 6.38 -40.47
N GLU A 105 -8.60 7.44 -39.95
CA GLU A 105 -8.09 8.55 -40.78
C GLU A 105 -7.10 8.07 -41.85
N VAL A 106 -6.20 7.15 -41.50
CA VAL A 106 -5.24 6.57 -42.43
C VAL A 106 -5.93 5.73 -43.52
N GLU A 107 -6.94 4.96 -43.18
CA GLU A 107 -7.72 4.18 -44.15
C GLU A 107 -8.45 5.10 -45.15
N ASN A 108 -9.13 6.13 -44.66
CA ASN A 108 -9.81 7.11 -45.51
C ASN A 108 -8.83 7.85 -46.46
N ALA A 109 -7.63 8.16 -45.97
CA ALA A 109 -6.59 8.78 -46.78
C ALA A 109 -6.05 7.85 -47.87
N ARG A 110 -5.98 6.54 -47.61
CA ARG A 110 -5.60 5.54 -48.63
C ARG A 110 -6.66 5.42 -49.71
N GLU A 111 -7.93 5.31 -49.32
CA GLU A 111 -9.05 5.26 -50.28
C GLU A 111 -9.05 6.49 -51.20
N SER A 112 -8.79 7.67 -50.62
CA SER A 112 -8.70 8.91 -51.40
C SER A 112 -7.56 8.88 -52.43
N ARG A 113 -6.41 8.29 -52.11
CA ARG A 113 -5.30 8.13 -53.07
C ARG A 113 -5.63 7.11 -54.16
N ASP A 114 -6.24 5.99 -53.80
CA ASP A 114 -6.64 4.97 -54.78
C ASP A 114 -7.66 5.55 -55.79
N LEU A 115 -8.54 6.43 -55.33
CA LEU A 115 -9.47 7.17 -56.19
C LEU A 115 -8.73 8.16 -57.12
N GLU A 116 -7.71 8.87 -56.61
CA GLU A 116 -6.87 9.76 -57.40
C GLU A 116 -6.10 9.01 -58.48
N ASP A 117 -5.50 7.86 -58.16
CA ASP A 117 -4.81 7.00 -59.12
C ASP A 117 -5.78 6.48 -60.20
N THR A 118 -6.99 6.05 -59.81
CA THR A 118 -8.03 5.64 -60.75
C THR A 118 -8.43 6.78 -61.70
N LEU A 119 -8.57 8.01 -61.19
CA LEU A 119 -8.86 9.18 -62.01
C LEU A 119 -7.74 9.47 -63.01
N ASN A 120 -6.48 9.32 -62.59
CA ASN A 120 -5.32 9.49 -63.47
C ASN A 120 -5.30 8.43 -64.58
N ASP A 121 -5.57 7.16 -64.26
CA ASP A 121 -5.64 6.07 -65.25
C ASP A 121 -6.77 6.29 -66.26
N ILE A 122 -7.95 6.73 -65.80
CA ILE A 122 -9.07 7.08 -66.68
C ILE A 122 -8.67 8.24 -67.60
N ASN A 123 -8.01 9.26 -67.05
CA ASN A 123 -7.58 10.43 -67.83
C ASN A 123 -6.53 10.05 -68.89
N SER A 124 -5.57 9.18 -68.55
CA SER A 124 -4.61 8.62 -69.52
C SER A 124 -5.30 7.78 -70.59
N SER A 125 -6.27 6.94 -70.21
CA SER A 125 -7.05 6.14 -71.17
C SER A 125 -7.86 7.01 -72.13
N MET A 126 -8.46 8.10 -71.63
CA MET A 126 -9.15 9.10 -72.46
C MET A 126 -8.19 9.72 -73.48
N SER A 127 -6.97 10.04 -73.07
CA SER A 127 -5.92 10.56 -73.96
C SER A 127 -5.65 9.62 -75.13
N VAL A 128 -5.52 8.32 -74.85
CA VAL A 128 -5.31 7.28 -75.88
C VAL A 128 -6.50 7.18 -76.83
N VAL A 129 -7.73 7.12 -76.30
CA VAL A 129 -8.96 7.04 -77.13
C VAL A 129 -9.11 8.27 -78.02
N CYS A 130 -8.76 9.45 -77.53
CA CYS A 130 -8.76 10.69 -78.30
C CYS A 130 -7.70 10.67 -79.40
N ALA A 131 -6.48 10.22 -79.09
CA ALA A 131 -5.42 10.06 -80.08
C ALA A 131 -5.76 9.03 -81.18
N GLU A 132 -6.51 7.97 -80.85
CA GLU A 132 -6.94 6.95 -81.82
C GLU A 132 -8.20 7.34 -82.62
N SER A 133 -8.97 8.32 -82.15
CA SER A 133 -10.17 8.80 -82.86
C SER A 133 -9.81 9.64 -84.08
N SER A 134 -10.16 9.15 -85.27
CA SER A 134 -9.92 9.87 -86.52
C SER A 134 -11.03 10.90 -86.84
N GLY A 135 -10.72 12.19 -86.66
CA GLY A 135 -11.18 13.31 -87.51
C GLY A 135 -12.67 13.67 -87.63
N GLY A 136 -13.56 13.11 -86.82
CA GLY A 136 -14.98 13.52 -86.80
C GLY A 136 -15.23 14.74 -85.91
N SER A 137 -16.04 15.71 -86.36
CA SER A 137 -16.36 16.93 -85.59
C SER A 137 -16.95 16.66 -84.19
N GLY A 138 -17.65 15.54 -84.03
CA GLY A 138 -18.15 15.08 -82.73
C GLY A 138 -17.07 14.53 -81.79
N ALA A 139 -16.05 13.84 -82.34
CA ALA A 139 -14.93 13.32 -81.55
C ALA A 139 -14.02 14.46 -81.08
N GLU A 140 -13.72 15.41 -81.98
CA GLU A 140 -12.92 16.59 -81.68
C GLU A 140 -13.57 17.47 -80.60
N HIS A 141 -14.89 17.70 -80.68
CA HIS A 141 -15.60 18.44 -79.63
C HIS A 141 -15.54 17.75 -78.26
N ASN A 142 -15.71 16.43 -78.23
CA ASN A 142 -15.72 15.66 -76.99
C ASN A 142 -14.33 15.58 -76.36
N CYS A 143 -13.28 15.30 -77.13
CA CYS A 143 -11.90 15.23 -76.62
C CYS A 143 -11.42 16.57 -76.07
N ASN A 144 -11.69 17.67 -76.79
CA ASN A 144 -11.35 19.03 -76.32
C ASN A 144 -12.07 19.40 -75.02
N ARG A 145 -13.32 18.94 -74.83
CA ARG A 145 -14.07 19.15 -73.57
C ARG A 145 -13.38 18.51 -72.37
N TRP A 146 -12.69 17.39 -72.57
CA TRP A 146 -11.90 16.69 -71.56
C TRP A 146 -10.42 17.09 -71.57
N GLY A 147 -10.03 18.09 -72.36
CA GLY A 147 -8.66 18.61 -72.41
C GLY A 147 -7.66 17.76 -73.21
N HIS A 148 -8.15 16.89 -74.10
CA HIS A 148 -7.32 16.02 -74.96
C HIS A 148 -7.49 16.38 -76.44
N GLU A 149 -6.44 16.20 -77.24
CA GLU A 149 -6.46 16.44 -78.70
C GLU A 149 -6.75 15.14 -79.47
N VAL A 150 -7.44 15.25 -80.62
CA VAL A 150 -7.70 14.09 -81.50
C VAL A 150 -6.52 13.81 -82.45
N GLY A 151 -6.30 12.54 -82.79
CA GLY A 151 -5.27 12.17 -83.76
C GLY A 151 -5.54 12.76 -85.14
N THR A 152 -4.55 13.44 -85.72
CA THR A 152 -4.60 13.87 -87.12
C THR A 152 -4.22 12.69 -88.01
N SER A 153 -5.14 12.25 -88.87
CA SER A 153 -4.83 11.25 -89.89
C SER A 153 -3.76 11.83 -90.82
N ASN A 154 -2.51 11.38 -90.66
CA ASN A 154 -1.48 11.59 -91.67
C ASN A 154 -1.84 10.69 -92.87
N GLU A 155 -2.57 11.25 -93.83
CA GLU A 155 -2.70 10.69 -95.17
C GLU A 155 -1.31 10.71 -95.82
N GLY A 156 -0.74 9.52 -96.04
CA GLY A 156 0.46 9.32 -96.87
C GLY A 156 0.09 9.09 -98.33
#